data_AF-A0A945AG66-F1
#
_entry.id   AF-A0A945AG66-F1
#
_cell.length_a   1.000
_cell.length_b   1.000
_cell.length_c   1.000
_cell.angle_alpha   90.00
_cell.angle_beta   90.00
_cell.angle_gamma   90.00
#
_symmetry.space_group_name_H-M   'P 1'
#
loop_
_entity.id
_entity.type
_entity.pdbx_description
1 polymer ?
#
loop_
_entity_poly.entity_id
_entity_poly.type
_entity_poly.pdbx_seq_one_letter_code
_entity_poly.pdbx_strand_id
1 'polypeptide(L)'
;MSRKHGKWTLSVINAGIVKMDGGAIFGVVPKPLWEKRLKADHKNRVTLGMHCLVVQNGNECMLVETGFGGKVNDKMREIYGLKEEPGLLRALKEIG
;
A
#
# COMPACT_ATOMS: atom_id res chain seq x y z
N MET A 1 -3.37 6.86 9.83
CA MET A 1 -4.50 7.76 10.25
C MET A 1 -5.56 6.89 10.91
N SER A 2 -6.08 7.29 12.07
CA SER A 2 -7.09 6.52 12.82
C SER A 2 -8.43 7.25 12.91
N ARG A 3 -9.55 6.52 12.82
CA ARG A 3 -10.92 7.02 12.97
C ARG A 3 -11.74 6.09 13.84
N LYS A 4 -12.68 6.62 14.62
CA LYS A 4 -13.62 5.83 15.43
C LYS A 4 -14.95 5.67 14.72
N HIS A 5 -15.54 4.48 14.84
CA HIS A 5 -16.90 4.17 14.39
C HIS A 5 -17.58 3.26 15.42
N GLY A 6 -18.46 3.84 16.24
CA GLY A 6 -19.02 3.15 17.41
C GLY A 6 -17.92 2.67 18.36
N LYS A 7 -17.95 1.38 18.73
CA LYS A 7 -16.93 0.75 19.58
C LYS A 7 -15.60 0.45 18.87
N TRP A 8 -15.52 0.67 17.56
CA TRP A 8 -14.37 0.29 16.74
C TRP A 8 -13.45 1.48 16.45
N THR A 9 -12.15 1.22 16.49
CA THR A 9 -11.11 2.10 15.96
C THR A 9 -10.56 1.49 14.67
N LEU A 10 -10.56 2.28 13.61
CA LEU A 10 -10.10 1.92 12.27
C LEU A 10 -8.83 2.70 11.97
N SER A 11 -7.73 2.00 11.75
CA SER A 11 -6.42 2.58 11.48
C SER A 11 -5.92 2.14 10.11
N VAL A 12 -5.65 3.10 9.23
CA VAL A 12 -4.95 2.83 7.98
C VAL A 12 -3.46 2.96 8.22
N ILE A 13 -2.73 1.87 7.96
CA ILE A 13 -1.27 1.76 8.09
C ILE A 13 -0.63 1.51 6.73
N ASN A 14 0.60 1.97 6.54
CA ASN A 14 1.36 1.76 5.31
C ASN A 14 2.30 0.56 5.45
N ALA A 15 2.02 -0.53 4.74
CA ALA A 15 2.82 -1.75 4.72
C ALA A 15 3.96 -1.72 3.68
N GLY A 16 4.12 -0.62 2.94
CA GLY A 16 5.19 -0.41 1.98
C GLY A 16 4.70 0.24 0.69
N ILE A 17 5.60 0.37 -0.28
CA ILE A 17 5.28 0.89 -1.61
C ILE A 17 5.54 -0.15 -2.71
N VAL A 18 4.74 -0.08 -3.76
CA VAL A 18 4.88 -0.85 -4.98
C VAL A 18 4.83 0.09 -6.18
N LYS A 19 5.58 -0.22 -7.22
CA LYS A 19 5.57 0.45 -8.51
C LYS A 19 4.98 -0.48 -9.56
N MET A 20 3.92 -0.04 -10.22
CA MET A 20 3.23 -0.81 -11.25
C MET A 20 3.12 -0.02 -12.54
N ASP A 21 3.07 -0.69 -13.68
CA ASP A 21 2.86 -0.03 -14.98
C ASP A 21 1.60 0.84 -14.93
N GLY A 22 1.74 2.11 -15.31
CA GLY A 22 0.65 3.08 -15.25
C GLY A 22 -0.49 2.72 -16.21
N GLY A 23 -0.19 2.13 -17.36
CA GLY A 23 -1.22 1.64 -18.29
C GLY A 23 -2.05 0.51 -17.67
N ALA A 24 -1.40 -0.42 -16.97
CA ALA A 24 -2.10 -1.49 -16.26
C ALA A 24 -2.99 -0.97 -15.11
N ILE A 25 -2.56 0.06 -14.40
CA ILE A 25 -3.33 0.66 -13.29
C ILE A 25 -4.51 1.49 -13.77
N PHE A 26 -4.33 2.26 -14.83
CA PHE A 26 -5.34 3.20 -15.33
C PHE A 26 -6.16 2.65 -16.51
N GLY A 27 -5.83 1.46 -17.01
CA GLY A 27 -6.55 0.75 -18.05
C GLY A 27 -6.72 1.58 -19.33
N VAL A 28 -7.97 1.80 -19.71
CA VAL A 28 -8.33 2.53 -20.94
C VAL A 28 -8.06 4.04 -20.88
N VAL A 29 -7.73 4.59 -19.70
CA VAL A 29 -7.51 6.03 -19.56
C VAL A 29 -6.18 6.42 -20.23
N PRO A 30 -6.16 7.39 -21.16
CA PRO A 30 -4.93 7.81 -21.83
C PRO A 30 -3.87 8.38 -20.87
N LYS A 31 -2.59 8.05 -21.12
CA LYS A 31 -1.44 8.54 -20.35
C LYS A 31 -1.40 10.06 -20.13
N PRO A 32 -1.64 10.90 -21.15
CA PRO A 32 -1.67 12.35 -20.94
C PRO A 32 -2.70 12.84 -19.91
N LEU A 33 -3.73 12.06 -19.61
CA LEU A 33 -4.73 12.39 -18.60
C LEU A 33 -4.31 11.92 -17.20
N TRP A 34 -3.98 10.63 -17.03
CA TRP A 34 -3.66 10.10 -15.70
C TRP A 34 -2.29 10.56 -15.18
N GLU A 35 -1.32 10.84 -16.05
CA GLU A 35 0.03 11.31 -15.66
C GLU A 35 0.02 12.74 -15.08
N LYS A 36 -1.10 13.46 -15.22
CA LYS A 36 -1.33 14.72 -14.51
C LYS A 36 -1.59 14.50 -13.01
N ARG A 37 -2.14 13.34 -12.63
CA ARG A 37 -2.50 12.99 -11.25
C ARG A 37 -1.41 12.18 -10.56
N LEU A 38 -0.81 11.24 -11.27
CA LEU A 38 0.22 10.35 -10.72
C LEU A 38 1.35 10.19 -11.73
N LYS A 39 2.52 10.76 -11.42
CA LYS A 39 3.67 10.76 -12.32
C LYS A 39 4.26 9.36 -12.44
N ALA A 40 4.51 8.94 -13.68
CA ALA A 40 5.21 7.70 -13.95
C ALA A 40 6.74 7.92 -13.94
N ASP A 41 7.48 6.86 -13.62
CA ASP A 41 8.93 6.81 -13.79
C ASP A 41 9.32 6.50 -15.26
N HIS A 42 10.63 6.44 -15.52
CA HIS A 42 11.17 6.14 -16.86
C HIS A 42 10.78 4.76 -17.40
N LYS A 43 10.32 3.83 -16.54
CA LYS A 43 9.79 2.51 -16.94
C LYS A 43 8.25 2.53 -17.06
N ASN A 44 7.65 3.71 -17.13
CA ASN A 44 6.20 3.93 -17.16
C ASN A 44 5.46 3.45 -15.89
N ARG A 45 6.16 3.31 -14.75
CA ARG A 45 5.53 2.83 -13.51
C ARG A 45 5.09 3.97 -12.61
N VAL A 46 3.93 3.82 -11.99
CA VAL A 46 3.42 4.73 -10.96
C VAL A 46 3.63 4.14 -9.55
N THR A 47 3.91 5.00 -8.58
CA THR A 47 4.10 4.59 -7.18
C THR A 47 2.75 4.49 -6.46
N LEU A 48 2.50 3.35 -5.84
CA LEU A 48 1.29 3.03 -5.09
C LEU A 48 1.67 2.65 -3.65
N GLY A 49 0.85 3.09 -2.69
CA GLY A 49 0.97 2.66 -1.29
C GLY A 49 0.22 1.35 -1.05
N MET A 50 0.87 0.38 -0.41
CA MET A 50 0.23 -0.82 0.08
C MET A 50 -0.29 -0.55 1.49
N HIS A 51 -1.53 -0.08 1.56
CA HIS A 51 -2.17 0.20 2.84
C HIS A 51 -2.91 -1.03 3.37
N CYS A 52 -2.80 -1.25 4.67
CA CYS A 52 -3.60 -2.24 5.41
C CYS A 52 -4.55 -1.51 6.35
N LEU A 53 -5.69 -2.14 6.64
CA LEU A 53 -6.67 -1.63 7.59
C LEU A 53 -6.64 -2.46 8.86
N VAL A 54 -6.42 -1.80 9.99
CA VAL A 54 -6.51 -2.43 11.32
C VAL A 54 -7.82 -1.98 11.96
N VAL A 55 -8.66 -2.94 12.33
CA VAL A 55 -9.97 -2.71 12.95
C VAL A 55 -9.94 -3.34 14.32
N GLN A 56 -10.09 -2.51 15.35
CA GLN A 56 -9.92 -2.94 16.72
C GLN A 56 -11.03 -2.40 17.62
N ASN A 57 -11.53 -3.25 18.52
CA ASN A 57 -12.17 -2.85 19.76
C ASN A 57 -11.34 -3.48 20.89
N GLY A 58 -11.44 -3.00 22.13
CA GLY A 58 -10.55 -3.44 23.22
C GLY A 58 -10.43 -4.96 23.46
N ASN A 59 -11.29 -5.78 22.85
CA ASN A 59 -11.29 -7.25 22.95
C ASN A 59 -10.95 -7.96 21.64
N GLU A 60 -11.03 -7.27 20.49
CA GLU A 60 -10.96 -7.88 19.15
C GLU A 60 -10.04 -7.02 18.26
N CYS A 61 -9.09 -7.65 17.57
CA CYS A 61 -8.23 -6.99 16.60
C CYS A 61 -8.25 -7.77 15.27
N MET A 62 -8.56 -7.06 14.19
CA MET A 62 -8.60 -7.60 12.83
C MET A 62 -7.67 -6.79 11.93
N LEU A 63 -6.92 -7.50 11.09
CA LEU A 63 -6.06 -6.93 10.06
C LEU A 63 -6.61 -7.32 8.68
N VAL A 64 -6.87 -6.33 7.84
CA VAL A 64 -7.24 -6.51 6.43
C VAL A 64 -6.01 -6.24 5.57
N GLU A 65 -5.62 -7.24 4.78
CA GLU A 65 -4.38 -7.32 3.99
C GLU A 65 -3.10 -7.39 4.83
N THR A 66 -2.02 -7.91 4.23
CA THR A 66 -0.71 -8.06 4.89
C THR A 66 0.46 -7.55 4.04
N GLY A 67 0.18 -6.68 3.07
CA GLY A 67 1.16 -6.28 2.07
C GLY A 67 1.73 -7.48 1.31
N PHE A 68 2.99 -7.37 0.87
CA PHE A 68 3.63 -8.43 0.07
C PHE A 68 4.34 -9.51 0.89
N GLY A 69 4.58 -9.26 2.18
CA GLY A 69 5.21 -10.21 3.10
C GLY A 69 6.56 -10.77 2.59
N GLY A 70 6.87 -12.01 2.99
CA GLY A 70 8.11 -12.70 2.60
C GLY A 70 8.07 -13.43 1.24
N LYS A 71 7.00 -13.29 0.45
CA LYS A 71 6.76 -14.10 -0.76
C LYS A 71 7.43 -13.53 -2.02
N VAL A 72 8.34 -12.57 -1.86
CA VAL A 72 8.89 -11.77 -2.95
C VAL A 72 10.40 -11.99 -3.05
N ASN A 73 10.86 -12.40 -4.23
CA ASN A 73 12.29 -12.52 -4.55
C ASN A 73 12.88 -11.20 -5.10
N ASP A 74 14.20 -11.13 -5.23
CA ASP A 74 14.91 -9.92 -5.67
C ASP A 74 14.47 -9.44 -7.06
N LYS A 75 14.21 -10.37 -7.98
CA LYS A 75 13.70 -10.06 -9.32
C LYS A 75 12.34 -9.35 -9.24
N MET A 76 11.42 -9.85 -8.42
CA MET A 76 10.12 -9.20 -8.20
C MET A 76 10.28 -7.85 -7.50
N ARG A 77 11.21 -7.72 -6.55
CA ARG A 77 11.53 -6.43 -5.90
C ARG A 77 12.01 -5.39 -6.91
N GLU A 78 12.85 -5.78 -7.87
CA GLU A 78 13.35 -4.89 -8.92
C GLU A 78 12.24 -4.48 -9.91
N ILE A 79 11.49 -5.46 -10.43
CA ILE A 79 10.40 -5.26 -11.40
C ILE A 79 9.36 -4.31 -10.84
N TYR A 80 8.91 -4.58 -9.61
CA TYR A 80 7.84 -3.84 -8.95
C TYR A 80 8.34 -2.72 -8.04
N GLY A 81 9.65 -2.43 -8.00
CA GLY A 81 10.22 -1.39 -7.15
C GLY A 81 9.76 -1.46 -5.69
N LEU A 82 9.61 -2.67 -5.14
CA LEU A 82 9.01 -2.91 -3.84
C LEU A 82 9.90 -2.36 -2.73
N LYS A 83 9.31 -1.63 -1.79
CA LYS A 83 10.03 -1.17 -0.59
C LYS A 83 9.19 -1.29 0.68
N GLU A 84 9.87 -1.66 1.76
CA GLU A 84 9.32 -1.71 3.12
C GLU A 84 9.48 -0.35 3.79
N GLU A 85 8.76 0.65 3.30
CA GLU A 85 8.81 2.03 3.82
C GLU A 85 7.40 2.44 4.29
N PRO A 86 7.05 2.33 5.58
CA PRO A 86 7.83 1.79 6.72
C PRO A 86 7.80 0.25 6.86
N GLY A 87 6.90 -0.45 6.14
CA GLY A 87 6.71 -1.90 6.26
C GLY A 87 5.65 -2.30 7.30
N LEU A 88 4.99 -3.44 7.08
CA LEU A 88 3.83 -3.87 7.90
C LEU A 88 4.14 -3.95 9.40
N LEU A 89 5.19 -4.69 9.79
CA LEU A 89 5.49 -4.92 11.21
C LEU A 89 5.85 -3.63 11.95
N ARG A 90 6.58 -2.73 11.29
CA ARG A 90 6.90 -1.41 11.84
C ARG A 90 5.63 -0.56 11.98
N ALA A 91 4.78 -0.53 10.96
CA ALA A 91 3.56 0.25 10.99
C ALA A 91 2.53 -0.26 12.02
N LEU A 92 2.47 -1.58 12.24
CA LEU A 92 1.68 -2.18 13.32
C LEU A 92 2.21 -1.76 14.70
N LYS A 93 3.52 -1.86 14.91
CA LYS A 93 4.14 -1.46 16.19
C LYS A 93 3.85 0.00 16.56
N GLU A 94 3.68 0.89 15.58
CA GLU A 94 3.34 2.30 15.80
C GLU A 94 1.90 2.53 16.28
N ILE A 95 0.99 1.56 16.09
CA ILE A 95 -0.43 1.70 16.47
C ILE A 95 -0.84 0.88 17.70
N GLY A 96 0.11 0.14 18.30
CA GLY A 96 -0.12 -0.74 19.45
C GLY A 96 -0.56 -2.15 19.08
#